data_AF-A0A8J3JQW3-F1
#
_entry.id   AF-A0A8J3JQW3-F1
#
_cell.length_a   1.000
_cell.length_b   1.000
_cell.length_c   1.000
_cell.angle_alpha   90.00
_cell.angle_beta   90.00
_cell.angle_gamma   90.00
#
_symmetry.space_group_name_H-M   'P 1'
#
loop_
_entity.id
_entity.type
_entity.pdbx_description
1 polymer ?
#
loop_
_entity_poly.entity_id
_entity_poly.type
_entity_poly.pdbx_seq_one_letter_code
_entity_poly.pdbx_strand_id
1 'polypeptide(L)'
;MTATPLPANPPDPLTRAADLIWVGVPLALRKLSAGLATAAVDGLYLAARPLLGLAAPPVMFLLGLLVGALHPGFEYVFTEALWLLLLAAVVGTLSGALGSYLTLGFALGDLVLGEHPQWSTYRTDGLLDLPAQLGSQLLTYTLFGMLAVGVPLAAKSFAAEFMLPPSVPRAVRALVGVGALVVISGLLVWVWTQSAPLLVRPVFVWADAIPTVEAMSTTQESGGWIVALAIAATVARAAVQAVLAAPIGRDTPDRMTALENRFRTAERIVPLAARVPLVLRLAARALLLTALLSGLYSAMWQAGLAFLVLAGAQLITSPLMPIDFGAYARFLARIPRIVRLVVAMVPVYLLGALVVPLFLDQTSFLPFLLLAVVAAVLVTLLSPHTRGEAARTAAPAGIPRAEEPR
;
A
#
# COMPACT_ATOMS: atom_id res chain seq x y z
N MET A 1 -28.52 4.22 -19.26
CA MET A 1 -27.33 3.63 -19.92
C MET A 1 -27.70 2.22 -20.34
N THR A 2 -27.98 2.03 -21.62
CA THR A 2 -28.18 0.70 -22.20
C THR A 2 -26.83 -0.01 -22.24
N ALA A 3 -26.75 -1.22 -21.66
CA ALA A 3 -25.53 -2.01 -21.68
C ALA A 3 -25.12 -2.26 -23.13
N THR A 4 -23.93 -1.83 -23.51
CA THR A 4 -23.37 -2.09 -24.83
C THR A 4 -23.36 -3.60 -25.06
N PRO A 5 -24.01 -4.12 -26.11
CA PRO A 5 -24.06 -5.56 -26.35
C PRO A 5 -22.62 -6.08 -26.47
N LEU A 6 -22.33 -7.16 -25.72
CA LEU A 6 -21.04 -7.83 -25.81
C LEU A 6 -20.83 -8.28 -27.27
N PRO A 7 -19.59 -8.20 -27.81
CA PRO A 7 -19.31 -8.65 -29.16
C PRO A 7 -19.82 -10.08 -29.36
N ALA A 8 -20.50 -10.31 -30.49
CA ALA A 8 -21.18 -11.57 -30.78
C ALA A 8 -20.24 -12.77 -30.92
N ASN A 9 -18.94 -12.53 -31.10
CA ASN A 9 -17.95 -13.59 -31.17
C ASN A 9 -17.39 -13.91 -29.78
N PRO A 10 -17.39 -15.19 -29.37
CA PRO A 10 -16.75 -15.59 -28.14
C PRO A 10 -15.29 -15.14 -28.14
N PRO A 11 -14.79 -14.52 -27.06
CA PRO A 11 -13.38 -14.15 -26.97
C PRO A 11 -12.49 -15.37 -27.21
N ASP A 12 -11.36 -15.16 -27.89
CA ASP A 12 -10.33 -16.19 -28.06
C ASP A 12 -9.87 -16.73 -26.68
N PRO A 13 -9.48 -18.01 -26.57
CA PRO A 13 -9.03 -18.61 -25.32
C PRO A 13 -7.95 -17.81 -24.58
N LEU A 14 -6.98 -17.20 -25.28
CA LEU A 14 -5.94 -16.38 -24.65
C LEU A 14 -6.53 -15.13 -24.00
N THR A 15 -7.46 -14.48 -24.70
CA THR A 15 -8.22 -13.34 -24.17
C THR A 15 -9.03 -13.72 -22.94
N ARG A 16 -9.69 -14.89 -22.93
CA ARG A 16 -10.44 -15.36 -21.75
C ARG A 16 -9.53 -15.62 -20.56
N ALA A 17 -8.37 -16.23 -20.78
CA ALA A 17 -7.40 -16.52 -19.72
C ALA A 17 -6.85 -15.22 -19.12
N ALA A 18 -6.49 -14.23 -19.96
CA ALA A 18 -6.09 -12.91 -19.49
C ALA A 18 -7.21 -12.22 -18.71
N ASP A 19 -8.45 -12.24 -19.20
CA ASP A 19 -9.60 -11.64 -18.51
C ASP A 19 -9.89 -12.33 -17.17
N LEU A 20 -9.68 -13.64 -17.05
CA LEU A 20 -9.81 -14.37 -15.78
C LEU A 20 -8.82 -13.86 -14.74
N ILE A 21 -7.58 -13.58 -15.15
CA ILE A 21 -6.55 -13.04 -14.25
C ILE A 21 -6.86 -11.58 -13.88
N TRP A 22 -7.14 -10.73 -14.87
CA TRP A 22 -7.26 -9.28 -14.64
C TRP A 22 -8.65 -8.80 -14.19
N VAL A 23 -9.69 -9.62 -14.34
CA VAL A 23 -11.05 -9.31 -13.86
C VAL A 23 -11.52 -10.35 -12.85
N GLY A 24 -11.31 -11.65 -13.12
CA GLY A 24 -11.74 -12.72 -12.22
C GLY A 24 -11.06 -12.67 -10.85
N VAL A 25 -9.72 -12.59 -10.83
CA VAL A 25 -8.97 -12.53 -9.56
C VAL A 25 -9.34 -11.31 -8.72
N PRO A 26 -9.37 -10.06 -9.24
CA PRO A 26 -9.81 -8.93 -8.43
C PRO A 26 -11.25 -9.04 -7.93
N LEU A 27 -12.18 -9.60 -8.72
CA LEU A 27 -13.55 -9.84 -8.28
C LEU A 27 -13.63 -10.88 -7.16
N ALA A 28 -12.78 -11.90 -7.20
CA ALA A 28 -12.65 -12.87 -6.11
C ALA A 28 -12.05 -12.22 -4.85
N LEU A 29 -10.95 -11.47 -5.00
CA LEU A 29 -10.27 -10.76 -3.91
C LEU A 29 -11.15 -9.67 -3.27
N ARG A 30 -12.08 -9.08 -4.03
CA ARG A 30 -13.07 -8.12 -3.51
C ARG A 30 -13.93 -8.71 -2.41
N LYS A 31 -14.12 -10.03 -2.37
CA LYS A 31 -14.80 -10.73 -1.27
C LYS A 31 -13.97 -10.72 0.03
N LEU A 32 -12.65 -10.65 -0.06
CA LEU A 32 -11.74 -10.63 1.09
C LEU A 32 -11.49 -9.20 1.57
N SER A 33 -10.99 -8.35 0.66
CA SER A 33 -10.58 -6.97 0.96
C SER A 33 -10.70 -6.08 -0.28
N ALA A 34 -11.27 -4.89 -0.10
CA ALA A 34 -11.30 -3.87 -1.15
C ALA A 34 -9.89 -3.42 -1.55
N GLY A 35 -8.95 -3.35 -0.61
CA GLY A 35 -7.56 -2.96 -0.89
C GLY A 35 -6.86 -3.97 -1.80
N LEU A 36 -7.03 -5.27 -1.55
CA LEU A 36 -6.49 -6.34 -2.39
C LEU A 36 -7.09 -6.32 -3.80
N ALA A 37 -8.39 -6.07 -3.92
CA ALA A 37 -9.03 -5.92 -5.22
C ALA A 37 -8.47 -4.70 -5.99
N THR A 38 -8.31 -3.55 -5.32
CA THR A 38 -7.71 -2.36 -5.94
C THR A 38 -6.29 -2.62 -6.40
N ALA A 39 -5.48 -3.31 -5.58
CA ALA A 39 -4.13 -3.73 -5.95
C ALA A 39 -4.14 -4.62 -7.20
N ALA A 40 -5.02 -5.63 -7.23
CA ALA A 40 -5.09 -6.60 -8.32
C ALA A 40 -5.65 -6.01 -9.63
N VAL A 41 -6.49 -4.97 -9.58
CA VAL A 41 -6.94 -4.24 -10.79
C VAL A 41 -5.84 -3.29 -11.30
N ASP A 42 -4.92 -2.87 -10.45
CA ASP A 42 -3.90 -1.89 -10.80
C ASP A 42 -2.85 -2.46 -11.76
N GLY A 43 -3.06 -2.24 -13.06
CA GLY A 43 -2.30 -2.87 -14.14
C GLY A 43 -3.18 -3.33 -15.30
N LEU A 44 -4.50 -3.10 -15.24
CA LEU A 44 -5.47 -3.51 -16.26
C LEU A 44 -5.08 -3.15 -17.71
N TYR A 45 -4.28 -2.09 -17.91
CA TYR A 45 -3.75 -1.74 -19.22
C TYR A 45 -2.88 -2.84 -19.86
N LEU A 46 -2.24 -3.71 -19.07
CA LEU A 46 -1.49 -4.87 -19.55
C LEU A 46 -2.42 -5.92 -20.19
N ALA A 47 -3.68 -6.01 -19.72
CA ALA A 47 -4.69 -6.88 -20.30
C ALA A 47 -5.16 -6.42 -21.71
N ALA A 48 -4.79 -5.21 -22.15
CA ALA A 48 -5.01 -4.77 -23.52
C ALA A 48 -4.22 -5.65 -24.53
N ARG A 49 -3.14 -6.30 -24.09
CA ARG A 49 -2.34 -7.25 -24.86
C ARG A 49 -2.43 -8.64 -24.20
N PRO A 50 -3.25 -9.57 -24.72
CA PRO A 50 -3.53 -10.84 -24.04
C PRO A 50 -2.29 -11.64 -23.63
N LEU A 51 -1.26 -11.69 -24.48
CA LEU A 51 -0.01 -12.39 -24.18
C LEU A 51 0.73 -11.77 -22.99
N LEU A 52 0.84 -10.44 -22.93
CA LEU A 52 1.46 -9.75 -21.79
C LEU A 52 0.59 -9.88 -20.53
N GLY A 53 -0.73 -9.72 -20.67
CA GLY A 53 -1.67 -9.90 -19.57
C GLY A 53 -1.63 -11.31 -18.97
N LEU A 54 -1.40 -12.34 -19.80
CA LEU A 54 -1.30 -13.73 -19.35
C LEU A 54 0.07 -14.06 -18.75
N ALA A 55 1.16 -13.59 -19.37
CA ALA A 55 2.52 -13.95 -18.99
C ALA A 55 3.09 -13.12 -17.84
N ALA A 56 2.74 -11.83 -17.72
CA ALA A 56 3.38 -10.95 -16.73
C ALA A 56 3.13 -11.38 -15.27
N PRO A 57 1.90 -11.73 -14.84
CA PRO A 57 1.66 -12.20 -13.47
C PRO A 57 2.45 -13.45 -13.06
N PRO A 58 2.44 -14.58 -13.82
CA PRO A 58 3.22 -15.76 -13.44
C PRO A 58 4.72 -15.51 -13.50
N VAL A 59 5.22 -14.72 -14.46
CA VAL A 59 6.64 -14.38 -14.51
C VAL A 59 7.07 -13.58 -13.27
N MET A 60 6.28 -12.59 -12.84
CA MET A 60 6.58 -11.82 -11.62
C MET A 60 6.46 -12.66 -10.35
N PHE A 61 5.48 -13.57 -10.30
CA PHE A 61 5.35 -14.52 -9.20
C PHE A 61 6.56 -15.46 -9.12
N LEU A 62 6.95 -16.08 -10.23
CA LEU A 62 8.11 -16.98 -10.29
C LEU A 62 9.41 -16.26 -9.98
N LEU A 63 9.58 -15.02 -10.48
CA LEU A 63 10.73 -14.19 -10.13
C LEU A 63 10.76 -13.92 -8.62
N GLY A 64 9.64 -13.51 -8.02
CA GLY A 64 9.54 -13.35 -6.58
C GLY A 64 9.88 -14.63 -5.83
N LEU A 65 9.32 -15.77 -6.24
CA LEU A 65 9.55 -17.08 -5.66
C LEU A 65 11.04 -17.46 -5.67
N LEU A 66 11.70 -17.29 -6.82
CA LEU A 66 13.13 -17.58 -6.96
C LEU A 66 13.98 -16.66 -6.08
N VAL A 67 13.65 -15.38 -6.02
CA VAL A 67 14.39 -14.41 -5.21
C VAL A 67 14.21 -14.66 -3.72
N GLY A 68 12.99 -14.99 -3.28
CA GLY A 68 12.71 -15.37 -1.90
C GLY A 68 13.38 -16.69 -1.51
N ALA A 69 13.48 -17.65 -2.43
CA ALA A 69 14.10 -18.94 -2.15
C ALA A 69 15.64 -18.88 -2.13
N LEU A 70 16.25 -18.06 -2.99
CA LEU A 70 17.71 -18.06 -3.21
C LEU A 70 18.45 -16.89 -2.54
N HIS A 71 17.71 -15.91 -2.01
CA HIS A 71 18.23 -14.68 -1.40
C HIS A 71 19.38 -13.99 -2.17
N PRO A 72 19.26 -13.73 -3.49
CA PRO A 72 20.39 -13.23 -4.26
C PRO A 72 20.81 -11.82 -3.81
N GLY A 73 22.00 -11.73 -3.20
CA GLY A 73 22.59 -10.46 -2.77
C GLY A 73 22.05 -9.90 -1.46
N PHE A 74 21.42 -10.73 -0.62
CA PHE A 74 21.13 -10.42 0.78
C PHE A 74 21.24 -11.68 1.63
N GLU A 75 21.58 -11.53 2.91
CA GLU A 75 21.73 -12.64 3.85
C GLU A 75 20.60 -12.64 4.89
N TYR A 76 20.19 -11.47 5.37
CA TYR A 76 19.21 -11.36 6.46
C TYR A 76 17.88 -10.77 6.02
N VAL A 77 17.93 -9.67 5.26
CA VAL A 77 16.74 -8.92 4.86
C VAL A 77 16.88 -8.35 3.45
N PHE A 78 15.77 -8.28 2.72
CA PHE A 78 15.75 -7.80 1.33
C PHE A 78 16.29 -6.36 1.16
N THR A 79 16.35 -5.56 2.23
CA THR A 79 16.87 -4.18 2.15
C THR A 79 18.37 -4.12 1.93
N GLU A 80 19.11 -5.21 2.13
CA GLU A 80 20.53 -5.33 1.77
C GLU A 80 20.72 -5.37 0.24
N ALA A 81 19.74 -5.91 -0.50
CA ALA A 81 19.82 -6.07 -1.94
C ALA A 81 19.25 -4.85 -2.70
N LEU A 82 20.11 -3.87 -3.01
CA LEU A 82 19.70 -2.68 -3.76
C LEU A 82 18.91 -3.01 -5.04
N TRP A 83 19.41 -3.95 -5.84
CA TRP A 83 18.77 -4.33 -7.12
C TRP A 83 17.33 -4.82 -6.93
N LEU A 84 17.04 -5.49 -5.81
CA LEU A 84 15.70 -5.98 -5.47
C LEU A 84 14.78 -4.84 -5.06
N LEU A 85 15.28 -3.86 -4.32
CA LEU A 85 14.56 -2.62 -4.01
C LEU A 85 14.21 -1.83 -5.27
N LEU A 86 15.17 -1.70 -6.19
CA LEU A 86 14.97 -1.05 -7.49
C LEU A 86 13.90 -1.79 -8.31
N LEU A 87 13.99 -3.12 -8.38
CA LEU A 87 13.00 -3.97 -9.06
C LEU A 87 11.60 -3.79 -8.45
N ALA A 88 11.47 -3.88 -7.12
CA ALA A 88 10.20 -3.73 -6.42
C ALA A 88 9.57 -2.36 -6.66
N ALA A 89 10.37 -1.28 -6.59
CA ALA A 89 9.91 0.08 -6.86
C ALA A 89 9.42 0.24 -8.31
N VAL A 90 10.17 -0.28 -9.29
CA VAL A 90 9.79 -0.19 -10.72
C VAL A 90 8.53 -1.02 -10.98
N VAL A 91 8.53 -2.31 -10.62
CA VAL A 91 7.41 -3.23 -10.88
C VAL A 91 6.14 -2.75 -10.21
N GLY A 92 6.23 -2.36 -8.93
CA GLY A 92 5.10 -1.84 -8.17
C GLY A 92 4.51 -0.57 -8.75
N THR A 93 5.37 0.35 -9.18
CA THR A 93 4.94 1.60 -9.82
C THR A 93 4.25 1.33 -11.16
N LEU A 94 4.84 0.44 -11.98
CA LEU A 94 4.26 0.01 -13.25
C LEU A 94 2.91 -0.67 -13.07
N SER A 95 2.74 -1.52 -12.06
CA SER A 95 1.48 -2.22 -11.74
C SER A 95 1.51 -2.77 -10.32
N GLY A 96 0.59 -2.30 -9.47
CA GLY A 96 0.38 -2.85 -8.13
C GLY A 96 -0.04 -4.31 -8.15
N ALA A 97 -0.69 -4.79 -9.22
CA ALA A 97 -0.99 -6.21 -9.40
C ALA A 97 0.30 -7.02 -9.57
N LEU A 98 1.20 -6.59 -10.47
CA LEU A 98 2.51 -7.23 -10.66
C LEU A 98 3.36 -7.16 -9.38
N GLY A 99 3.35 -6.02 -8.69
CA GLY A 99 3.98 -5.88 -7.38
C GLY A 99 3.41 -6.87 -6.36
N SER A 100 2.09 -7.10 -6.37
CA SER A 100 1.45 -8.08 -5.49
C SER A 100 1.87 -9.51 -5.80
N TYR A 101 1.97 -9.89 -7.08
CA TYR A 101 2.48 -11.20 -7.49
C TYR A 101 3.95 -11.39 -7.12
N LEU A 102 4.79 -10.35 -7.31
CA LEU A 102 6.19 -10.35 -6.90
C LEU A 102 6.33 -10.54 -5.39
N THR A 103 5.58 -9.77 -4.58
CA THR A 103 5.57 -9.89 -3.12
C THR A 103 5.06 -11.24 -2.65
N LEU A 104 3.99 -11.77 -3.24
CA LEU A 104 3.45 -13.09 -2.87
C LEU A 104 4.43 -14.20 -3.22
N GLY A 105 5.04 -14.15 -4.41
CA GLY A 105 6.09 -15.07 -4.81
C GLY A 105 7.26 -15.02 -3.84
N PHE A 106 7.77 -13.81 -3.55
CA PHE A 106 8.84 -13.59 -2.58
C PHE A 106 8.52 -14.20 -1.22
N ALA A 107 7.37 -13.88 -0.64
CA ALA A 107 6.98 -14.38 0.67
C ALA A 107 6.84 -15.91 0.70
N LEU A 108 6.31 -16.53 -0.36
CA LEU A 108 6.20 -17.99 -0.42
C LEU A 108 7.55 -18.68 -0.64
N GLY A 109 8.41 -18.10 -1.46
CA GLY A 109 9.76 -18.60 -1.70
C GLY A 109 10.59 -18.55 -0.41
N ASP A 110 10.55 -17.40 0.25
CA ASP A 110 11.26 -17.16 1.52
C ASP A 110 10.76 -18.04 2.66
N LEU A 111 9.44 -18.23 2.78
CA LEU A 111 8.83 -19.02 3.85
C LEU A 111 9.02 -20.53 3.67
N VAL A 112 8.94 -21.04 2.43
CA VAL A 112 8.90 -22.49 2.16
C VAL A 112 10.24 -23.07 1.74
N LEU A 113 11.04 -22.29 1.00
CA LEU A 113 12.27 -22.75 0.36
C LEU A 113 13.51 -22.02 0.84
N GLY A 114 13.36 -20.82 1.42
CA GLY A 114 14.47 -19.99 1.88
C GLY A 114 15.15 -20.60 3.10
N GLU A 115 16.48 -20.64 3.06
CA GLU A 115 17.31 -20.94 4.23
C GLU A 115 17.60 -19.65 4.99
N HIS A 116 17.34 -19.64 6.29
CA HIS A 116 17.52 -18.45 7.12
C HIS A 116 18.62 -18.71 8.14
N PRO A 117 19.86 -18.22 7.91
CA PRO A 117 20.99 -18.47 8.81
C PRO A 117 20.67 -18.09 10.26
N GLN A 118 20.03 -16.92 10.41
CA GLN A 118 19.51 -16.39 11.65
C GLN A 118 18.60 -17.35 12.43
N TRP A 119 17.82 -18.22 11.77
CA TRP A 119 16.90 -19.15 12.45
C TRP A 119 17.42 -20.57 12.55
N SER A 120 18.43 -20.94 11.78
CA SER A 120 19.12 -22.23 11.97
C SER A 120 19.77 -22.34 13.36
N THR A 121 20.10 -21.19 13.97
CA THR A 121 20.73 -21.09 15.29
C THR A 121 19.71 -21.11 16.44
N TYR A 122 18.45 -20.73 16.19
CA TYR A 122 17.38 -20.83 17.17
C TYR A 122 16.84 -22.25 17.19
N ARG A 123 17.27 -23.02 18.19
CA ARG A 123 16.42 -24.14 18.63
C ARG A 123 15.12 -23.53 19.12
N THR A 124 14.00 -24.03 18.61
CA THR A 124 12.65 -23.71 19.08
C THR A 124 12.42 -24.30 20.48
N ASP A 125 13.22 -23.86 21.44
CA ASP A 125 13.22 -24.33 22.82
C ASP A 125 12.13 -23.60 23.63
N GLY A 126 11.68 -22.42 23.17
CA GLY A 126 10.65 -21.59 23.79
C GLY A 126 9.35 -21.47 22.99
N LEU A 127 8.21 -21.35 23.71
CA LEU A 127 6.88 -21.10 23.11
C LEU A 127 6.78 -19.74 22.40
N LEU A 128 7.70 -18.81 22.67
CA LEU A 128 7.71 -17.45 22.10
C LEU A 128 8.57 -17.33 20.84
N ASP A 129 9.40 -18.33 20.53
CA ASP A 129 10.34 -18.28 19.41
C ASP A 129 9.61 -18.31 18.07
N LEU A 130 8.58 -19.16 17.96
CA LEU A 130 7.77 -19.28 16.75
C LEU A 130 7.01 -17.99 16.40
N PRO A 131 6.28 -17.34 17.34
CA PRO A 131 5.70 -16.02 17.08
C PRO A 131 6.71 -14.95 16.70
N ALA A 132 7.91 -14.96 17.30
CA ALA A 132 8.95 -13.99 16.98
C ALA A 132 9.49 -14.18 15.55
N GLN A 133 9.75 -15.43 15.15
CA GLN A 133 10.16 -15.81 13.81
C GLN A 133 9.10 -15.43 12.75
N LEU A 134 7.85 -15.89 12.93
CA LEU A 134 6.75 -15.59 12.00
C LEU A 134 6.44 -14.09 11.97
N GLY A 135 6.58 -13.41 13.11
CA GLY A 135 6.47 -11.97 13.18
C GLY A 135 7.52 -11.30 12.29
N SER A 136 8.79 -11.70 12.40
CA SER A 136 9.88 -11.02 11.70
C SER A 136 9.74 -11.17 10.19
N GLN A 137 9.37 -12.38 9.74
CA GLN A 137 8.98 -12.67 8.36
C GLN A 137 7.82 -11.80 7.89
N LEU A 138 6.74 -11.75 8.67
CA LEU A 138 5.56 -10.96 8.31
C LEU A 138 5.90 -9.48 8.16
N LEU A 139 6.75 -8.94 9.04
CA LEU A 139 7.25 -7.57 8.96
C LEU A 139 8.09 -7.35 7.69
N THR A 140 9.03 -8.25 7.39
CA THR A 140 9.84 -8.22 6.16
C THR A 140 8.95 -8.21 4.91
N TYR A 141 7.97 -9.13 4.82
CA TYR A 141 7.05 -9.19 3.68
C TYR A 141 6.15 -7.96 3.60
N THR A 142 5.74 -7.41 4.75
CA THR A 142 4.93 -6.20 4.82
C THR A 142 5.72 -4.99 4.31
N LEU A 143 6.99 -4.86 4.67
CA LEU A 143 7.85 -3.77 4.19
C LEU A 143 8.12 -3.89 2.70
N PHE A 144 8.40 -5.11 2.22
CA PHE A 144 8.57 -5.37 0.79
C PHE A 144 7.29 -5.05 0.01
N GLY A 145 6.14 -5.52 0.48
CA GLY A 145 4.82 -5.23 -0.08
C GLY A 145 4.43 -3.74 0.04
N MET A 146 4.91 -3.03 1.06
CA MET A 146 4.69 -1.60 1.18
C MET A 146 5.41 -0.84 0.06
N LEU A 147 6.65 -1.20 -0.29
CA LEU A 147 7.35 -0.61 -1.43
C LEU A 147 6.72 -1.03 -2.77
N ALA A 148 6.46 -2.32 -2.95
CA ALA A 148 5.98 -2.90 -4.21
C ALA A 148 4.50 -2.63 -4.50
N VAL A 149 3.67 -2.38 -3.49
CA VAL A 149 2.20 -2.27 -3.66
C VAL A 149 1.66 -1.07 -2.91
N GLY A 150 1.98 -0.94 -1.62
CA GLY A 150 1.42 0.09 -0.75
C GLY A 150 1.67 1.51 -1.24
N VAL A 151 2.94 1.86 -1.48
CA VAL A 151 3.40 3.18 -1.92
C VAL A 151 2.81 3.56 -3.28
N PRO A 152 2.90 2.73 -4.34
CA PRO A 152 2.28 3.03 -5.64
C PRO A 152 0.75 3.23 -5.58
N LEU A 153 0.04 2.43 -4.78
CA LEU A 153 -1.41 2.57 -4.61
C LEU A 153 -1.76 3.83 -3.83
N ALA A 154 -1.02 4.12 -2.75
CA ALA A 154 -1.20 5.34 -1.99
C ALA A 154 -0.96 6.57 -2.87
N ALA A 155 0.10 6.56 -3.69
CA ALA A 155 0.40 7.64 -4.61
C ALA A 155 -0.74 7.92 -5.59
N LYS A 156 -1.29 6.86 -6.22
CA LYS A 156 -2.46 6.98 -7.11
C LYS A 156 -3.68 7.53 -6.39
N SER A 157 -3.92 7.05 -5.17
CA SER A 157 -5.06 7.49 -4.36
C SER A 157 -4.98 8.97 -3.98
N PHE A 158 -3.77 9.49 -3.70
CA PHE A 158 -3.57 10.90 -3.40
C PHE A 158 -3.54 11.76 -4.66
N ALA A 159 -2.96 11.26 -5.76
CA ALA A 159 -2.94 11.96 -7.04
C ALA A 159 -4.36 12.18 -7.60
N ALA A 160 -5.28 11.24 -7.34
CA ALA A 160 -6.68 11.36 -7.72
C ALA A 160 -7.40 12.59 -7.11
N GLU A 161 -6.92 13.12 -5.99
CA GLU A 161 -7.48 14.33 -5.38
C GLU A 161 -7.13 15.62 -6.14
N PHE A 162 -6.12 15.57 -7.00
CA PHE A 162 -5.71 16.68 -7.86
C PHE A 162 -6.37 16.62 -9.25
N MET A 163 -7.35 15.75 -9.45
CA MET A 163 -8.08 15.68 -10.71
C MET A 163 -8.89 16.95 -10.94
N LEU A 164 -8.54 17.64 -12.02
CA LEU A 164 -9.22 18.86 -12.44
C LEU A 164 -10.61 18.56 -13.03
N PRO A 165 -11.56 19.51 -12.92
CA PRO A 165 -12.93 19.31 -13.40
C PRO A 165 -12.97 19.11 -14.93
N PRO A 166 -14.03 18.47 -15.46
CA PRO A 166 -14.17 18.21 -16.89
C PRO A 166 -14.15 19.46 -17.79
N SER A 167 -14.43 20.64 -17.23
CA SER A 167 -14.37 21.94 -17.91
C SER A 167 -12.96 22.35 -18.33
N VAL A 168 -11.92 21.80 -17.70
CA VAL A 168 -10.52 22.09 -18.05
C VAL A 168 -10.08 21.25 -19.25
N PRO A 169 -9.29 21.80 -20.20
CA PRO A 169 -8.80 21.06 -21.36
C PRO A 169 -8.10 19.75 -20.99
N ARG A 170 -8.36 18.68 -21.76
CA ARG A 170 -7.85 17.31 -21.47
C ARG A 170 -6.33 17.27 -21.30
N ALA A 171 -5.58 18.03 -22.09
CA ALA A 171 -4.12 18.10 -22.00
C ALA A 171 -3.65 18.64 -20.64
N VAL A 172 -4.28 19.71 -20.15
CA VAL A 172 -3.96 20.30 -18.84
C VAL A 172 -4.33 19.34 -17.71
N ARG A 173 -5.51 18.68 -17.80
CA ARG A 173 -5.90 17.67 -16.80
C ARG A 173 -4.93 16.49 -16.76
N ALA A 174 -4.50 16.01 -17.92
CA ALA A 174 -3.53 14.93 -18.02
C ALA A 174 -2.16 15.36 -17.45
N LEU A 175 -1.69 16.56 -17.80
CA LEU A 175 -0.43 17.11 -17.29
C LEU A 175 -0.46 17.23 -15.76
N VAL A 176 -1.52 17.80 -15.19
CA VAL A 176 -1.66 17.95 -13.73
C VAL A 176 -1.79 16.59 -13.04
N GLY A 177 -2.59 15.66 -13.60
CA GLY A 177 -2.75 14.32 -13.04
C GLY A 177 -1.46 13.51 -13.05
N VAL A 178 -0.73 13.51 -14.17
CA VAL A 178 0.57 12.82 -14.30
C VAL A 178 1.63 13.50 -13.43
N GLY A 179 1.70 14.84 -13.44
CA GLY A 179 2.62 15.60 -12.61
C GLY A 179 2.42 15.33 -11.11
N ALA A 180 1.17 15.37 -10.64
CA ALA A 180 0.82 15.02 -9.26
C ALA A 180 1.22 13.57 -8.93
N LEU A 181 0.93 12.62 -9.82
CA LEU A 181 1.30 11.22 -9.62
C LEU A 181 2.81 11.03 -9.52
N VAL A 182 3.60 11.67 -10.39
CA VAL A 182 5.07 11.59 -10.37
C VAL A 182 5.64 12.17 -9.08
N VAL A 183 5.23 13.38 -8.70
CA VAL A 183 5.72 14.06 -7.50
C VAL A 183 5.36 13.26 -6.24
N ILE A 184 4.10 12.82 -6.12
CA ILE A 184 3.65 12.06 -4.95
C ILE A 184 4.33 10.69 -4.88
N SER A 185 4.51 10.00 -6.01
CA SER A 185 5.23 8.71 -6.04
C SER A 185 6.67 8.88 -5.58
N GLY A 186 7.39 9.87 -6.11
CA GLY A 186 8.76 10.18 -5.67
C GLY A 186 8.84 10.51 -4.18
N LEU A 187 7.93 11.35 -3.68
CA LEU A 187 7.87 11.72 -2.27
C LEU A 187 7.59 10.51 -1.36
N LEU A 188 6.61 9.67 -1.70
CA LEU A 188 6.26 8.51 -0.87
C LEU A 188 7.36 7.43 -0.88
N VAL A 189 8.02 7.21 -2.02
CA VAL A 189 9.19 6.32 -2.08
C VAL A 189 10.33 6.90 -1.25
N TRP A 190 10.57 8.21 -1.32
CA TRP A 190 11.57 8.85 -0.47
C TRP A 190 11.26 8.66 1.02
N VAL A 191 10.01 8.93 1.45
CA VAL A 191 9.57 8.68 2.83
C VAL A 191 9.78 7.22 3.22
N TRP A 192 9.49 6.27 2.32
CA TRP A 192 9.74 4.86 2.55
C TRP A 192 11.24 4.58 2.75
N THR A 193 12.13 5.11 1.90
CA THR A 193 13.59 4.92 2.06
C THR A 193 14.13 5.48 3.38
N GLN A 194 13.56 6.58 3.88
CA GLN A 194 13.94 7.14 5.18
C GLN A 194 13.38 6.33 6.35
N SER A 195 12.23 5.68 6.17
CA SER A 195 11.54 4.92 7.23
C SER A 195 12.00 3.46 7.30
N ALA A 196 12.42 2.87 6.18
CA ALA A 196 12.77 1.46 6.07
C ALA A 196 13.87 1.02 7.07
N PRO A 197 14.99 1.74 7.26
CA PRO A 197 16.00 1.38 8.27
C PRO A 197 15.42 1.25 9.69
N LEU A 198 14.50 2.14 10.04
CA LEU A 198 13.84 2.13 11.34
C LEU A 198 12.87 0.96 11.47
N LEU A 199 12.11 0.66 10.40
CA LEU A 199 11.10 -0.39 10.40
C LEU A 199 11.68 -1.80 10.21
N VAL A 200 12.92 -1.93 9.73
CA VAL A 200 13.64 -3.22 9.62
C VAL A 200 14.17 -3.68 10.97
N ARG A 201 14.50 -2.77 11.89
CA ARG A 201 15.06 -3.12 13.21
C ARG A 201 14.25 -4.15 14.02
N PRO A 202 12.91 -4.07 14.11
CA PRO A 202 12.14 -5.10 14.80
C PRO A 202 12.31 -6.51 14.23
N VAL A 203 12.66 -6.65 12.94
CA VAL A 203 12.99 -7.96 12.33
C VAL A 203 14.18 -8.59 13.07
N PHE A 204 15.24 -7.81 13.26
CA PHE A 204 16.44 -8.24 13.97
C PHE A 204 16.19 -8.42 15.47
N VAL A 205 15.43 -7.51 16.11
CA VAL A 205 15.11 -7.62 17.54
C VAL A 205 14.32 -8.89 17.86
N TRP A 206 13.35 -9.27 17.01
CA TRP A 206 12.60 -10.51 17.19
C TRP A 206 13.41 -11.77 16.89
N ALA A 207 14.43 -11.64 16.05
CA ALA A 207 15.40 -12.70 15.80
C ALA A 207 16.61 -12.65 16.76
N ASP A 208 16.53 -11.85 17.84
CA ASP A 208 17.63 -11.57 18.80
C ASP A 208 19.01 -11.44 18.10
N ALA A 209 18.99 -10.66 17.02
CA ALA A 209 20.11 -10.41 16.12
C ALA A 209 20.45 -8.91 16.09
N ILE A 210 21.68 -8.60 15.69
CA ILE A 210 22.13 -7.22 15.51
C ILE A 210 21.88 -6.83 14.05
N PRO A 211 21.21 -5.69 13.78
CA PRO A 211 21.04 -5.21 12.41
C PRO A 211 22.37 -5.04 11.69
N THR A 212 22.46 -5.55 10.47
CA THR A 212 23.62 -5.38 9.60
C THR A 212 23.73 -3.93 9.11
N VAL A 213 24.95 -3.50 8.78
CA VAL A 213 25.18 -2.16 8.21
C VAL A 213 24.50 -2.07 6.86
N GLU A 214 24.62 -3.12 6.05
CA GLU A 214 24.08 -3.28 4.71
C GLU A 214 22.55 -3.12 4.68
N ALA A 215 21.84 -3.64 5.69
CA ALA A 215 20.38 -3.55 5.78
C ALA A 215 19.89 -2.11 5.94
N MET A 216 20.73 -1.22 6.50
CA MET A 216 20.41 0.20 6.73
C MET A 216 21.02 1.08 5.63
N SER A 217 22.32 0.95 5.40
CA SER A 217 23.11 1.82 4.53
C SER A 217 22.61 1.81 3.09
N THR A 218 22.17 0.64 2.58
CA THR A 218 21.66 0.52 1.21
C THR A 218 20.50 1.49 0.94
N THR A 219 19.53 1.58 1.85
CA THR A 219 18.40 2.50 1.68
C THR A 219 18.75 3.96 2.00
N GLN A 220 19.73 4.20 2.87
CA GLN A 220 20.15 5.54 3.26
C GLN A 220 21.05 6.20 2.20
N GLU A 221 22.03 5.48 1.69
CA GLU A 221 23.02 5.96 0.72
C GLU A 221 22.47 5.89 -0.71
N SER A 222 21.78 4.81 -1.06
CA SER A 222 21.26 4.58 -2.41
C SER A 222 19.76 4.89 -2.56
N GLY A 223 19.12 5.44 -1.52
CA GLY A 223 17.70 5.80 -1.55
C GLY A 223 17.31 6.71 -2.71
N GLY A 224 18.21 7.60 -3.13
CA GLY A 224 18.03 8.46 -4.31
C GLY A 224 17.79 7.69 -5.62
N TRP A 225 18.45 6.54 -5.81
CA TRP A 225 18.26 5.70 -6.99
C TRP A 225 16.89 5.01 -7.00
N ILE A 226 16.41 4.57 -5.83
CA ILE A 226 15.09 3.96 -5.67
C ILE A 226 14.00 4.98 -6.03
N VAL A 227 14.14 6.22 -5.55
CA VAL A 227 13.24 7.34 -5.87
C VAL A 227 13.28 7.67 -7.36
N ALA A 228 14.47 7.81 -7.95
CA ALA A 228 14.64 8.16 -9.35
C ALA A 228 14.00 7.11 -10.29
N LEU A 229 14.20 5.82 -10.02
CA LEU A 229 13.59 4.76 -10.82
C LEU A 229 12.08 4.66 -10.63
N ALA A 230 11.56 4.91 -9.43
CA ALA A 230 10.11 4.98 -9.23
C ALA A 230 9.48 6.15 -10.01
N ILE A 231 10.13 7.31 -10.04
CA ILE A 231 9.70 8.45 -10.87
C ILE A 231 9.72 8.08 -12.34
N ALA A 232 10.83 7.51 -12.83
CA ALA A 232 10.96 7.08 -14.22
C ALA A 232 9.90 6.02 -14.59
N ALA A 233 9.66 5.04 -13.73
CA ALA A 233 8.62 4.03 -13.92
C ALA A 233 7.21 4.64 -13.93
N THR A 234 6.95 5.69 -13.14
CA THR A 234 5.67 6.41 -13.14
C THR A 234 5.43 7.10 -14.48
N VAL A 235 6.45 7.78 -15.01
CA VAL A 235 6.40 8.43 -16.33
C VAL A 235 6.23 7.38 -17.44
N ALA A 236 7.02 6.31 -17.40
CA ALA A 236 6.94 5.21 -18.36
C ALA A 236 5.55 4.57 -18.35
N ARG A 237 4.98 4.32 -17.17
CA ARG A 237 3.61 3.83 -17.02
C ARG A 237 2.61 4.77 -17.68
N ALA A 238 2.68 6.07 -17.39
CA ALA A 238 1.76 7.05 -17.96
C ALA A 238 1.85 7.07 -19.50
N ALA A 239 3.06 6.99 -20.05
CA ALA A 239 3.29 6.90 -21.48
C ALA A 239 2.72 5.61 -22.09
N VAL A 240 2.99 4.45 -21.49
CA VAL A 240 2.47 3.15 -21.93
C VAL A 240 0.94 3.13 -21.89
N GLN A 241 0.34 3.67 -20.83
CA GLN A 241 -1.11 3.82 -20.73
C GLN A 241 -1.67 4.74 -21.82
N ALA A 242 -1.01 5.86 -22.12
CA ALA A 242 -1.46 6.76 -23.18
C ALA A 242 -1.37 6.11 -24.57
N VAL A 243 -0.31 5.35 -24.85
CA VAL A 243 -0.13 4.62 -26.12
C VAL A 243 -1.15 3.49 -26.25
N LEU A 244 -1.38 2.72 -25.18
CA LEU A 244 -2.31 1.59 -25.21
C LEU A 244 -3.79 1.99 -25.14
N ALA A 245 -4.11 3.16 -24.58
CA ALA A 245 -5.47 3.70 -24.54
C ALA A 245 -5.90 4.39 -25.84
N ALA A 246 -5.02 4.49 -26.85
CA ALA A 246 -5.39 4.99 -28.16
C ALA A 246 -6.35 3.99 -28.83
N PRO A 247 -7.60 4.37 -29.14
CA PRO A 247 -8.57 3.45 -29.72
C PRO A 247 -8.07 2.94 -31.07
N ILE A 248 -8.00 1.61 -31.21
CA ILE A 248 -7.70 0.93 -32.48
C ILE A 248 -8.99 0.95 -33.31
N GLY A 249 -9.31 2.10 -33.91
CA GLY A 249 -10.51 2.29 -34.74
C GLY A 249 -11.48 3.34 -34.20
N ARG A 250 -12.28 3.93 -35.09
CA ARG A 250 -13.21 5.02 -34.77
C ARG A 250 -14.42 4.58 -33.92
N ASP A 251 -14.82 3.30 -34.02
CA ASP A 251 -16.13 2.84 -33.52
C ASP A 251 -16.07 1.66 -32.53
N THR A 252 -14.89 1.12 -32.23
CA THR A 252 -14.76 -0.02 -31.30
C THR A 252 -14.49 0.49 -29.89
N PRO A 253 -15.31 0.14 -28.88
CA PRO A 253 -15.04 0.53 -27.50
C PRO A 253 -13.68 -0.02 -27.07
N ASP A 254 -12.83 0.86 -26.54
CA ASP A 254 -11.53 0.49 -26.00
C ASP A 254 -11.66 -0.67 -25.00
N ARG A 255 -10.89 -1.73 -25.23
CA ARG A 255 -10.91 -2.95 -24.40
C ARG A 255 -10.66 -2.62 -22.93
N MET A 256 -9.76 -1.68 -22.64
CA MET A 256 -9.49 -1.27 -21.26
C MET A 256 -10.75 -0.67 -20.62
N THR A 257 -11.45 0.21 -21.35
CA THR A 257 -12.73 0.76 -20.92
C THR A 257 -13.80 -0.34 -20.72
N ALA A 258 -13.86 -1.35 -21.58
CA ALA A 258 -14.80 -2.47 -21.43
C ALA A 258 -14.52 -3.31 -20.16
N LEU A 259 -13.25 -3.61 -19.89
CA LEU A 259 -12.84 -4.35 -18.68
C LEU A 259 -13.11 -3.53 -17.42
N GLU A 260 -12.81 -2.24 -17.45
CA GLU A 260 -13.10 -1.32 -16.34
C GLU A 260 -14.61 -1.24 -16.08
N ASN A 261 -15.42 -1.10 -17.14
CA ASN A 261 -16.87 -1.10 -17.02
C ASN A 261 -17.37 -2.40 -16.40
N ARG A 262 -16.85 -3.55 -16.82
CA ARG A 262 -17.22 -4.86 -16.24
C ARG A 262 -16.89 -4.94 -14.74
N PHE A 263 -15.74 -4.40 -14.31
CA PHE A 263 -15.40 -4.36 -12.90
C PHE A 263 -16.31 -3.41 -12.10
N ARG A 264 -16.66 -2.25 -12.69
CA ARG A 264 -17.54 -1.24 -12.08
C ARG A 264 -19.00 -1.69 -11.99
N THR A 265 -19.50 -2.42 -12.99
CA THR A 265 -20.88 -2.90 -13.04
C THR A 265 -21.10 -4.20 -12.28
N ALA A 266 -20.03 -4.94 -11.96
CA ALA A 266 -20.13 -6.14 -11.13
C ALA A 266 -20.72 -5.80 -9.75
N GLU A 267 -21.73 -6.57 -9.35
CA GLU A 267 -22.51 -6.40 -8.11
C GLU A 267 -21.62 -6.05 -6.91
N ARG A 268 -22.01 -5.05 -6.11
CA ARG A 268 -21.21 -4.65 -4.95
C ARG A 268 -21.27 -5.73 -3.87
N ILE A 269 -20.13 -6.34 -3.60
CA ILE A 269 -20.00 -7.35 -2.53
C ILE A 269 -19.40 -6.68 -1.29
N VAL A 270 -20.03 -6.90 -0.13
CA VAL A 270 -19.46 -6.49 1.17
C VAL A 270 -18.28 -7.40 1.51
N PRO A 271 -17.04 -6.87 1.63
CA PRO A 271 -15.86 -7.68 1.89
C PRO A 271 -15.90 -8.31 3.30
N LEU A 272 -15.27 -9.47 3.47
CA LEU A 272 -15.15 -10.16 4.75
C LEU A 272 -14.48 -9.28 5.82
N ALA A 273 -13.46 -8.50 5.44
CA ALA A 273 -12.81 -7.55 6.34
C ALA A 273 -13.74 -6.44 6.88
N ALA A 274 -14.87 -6.16 6.20
CA ALA A 274 -15.88 -5.23 6.68
C ALA A 274 -16.88 -5.88 7.65
N ARG A 275 -16.95 -7.22 7.71
CA ARG A 275 -17.79 -7.96 8.66
C ARG A 275 -17.14 -8.08 10.04
N VAL A 276 -15.83 -7.88 10.13
CA VAL A 276 -15.11 -7.85 11.41
C VAL A 276 -15.60 -6.65 12.23
N PRO A 277 -15.98 -6.84 13.51
CA PRO A 277 -16.40 -5.74 14.38
C PRO A 277 -15.37 -4.61 14.38
N LEU A 278 -15.84 -3.37 14.30
CA LEU A 278 -14.97 -2.20 14.19
C LEU A 278 -13.95 -2.13 15.34
N VAL A 279 -14.36 -2.43 16.57
CA VAL A 279 -13.47 -2.46 17.75
C VAL A 279 -12.31 -3.43 17.53
N LEU A 280 -12.59 -4.66 17.09
CA LEU A 280 -11.57 -5.67 16.85
C LEU A 280 -10.62 -5.23 15.73
N ARG A 281 -11.14 -4.58 14.68
CA ARG A 281 -10.32 -4.04 13.59
C ARG A 281 -9.39 -2.92 14.05
N LEU A 282 -9.87 -1.99 14.88
CA LEU A 282 -9.04 -0.91 15.44
C LEU A 282 -7.99 -1.48 16.40
N ALA A 283 -8.36 -2.43 17.25
CA ALA A 283 -7.43 -3.12 18.14
C ALA A 283 -6.36 -3.88 17.35
N ALA A 284 -6.75 -4.66 16.34
CA ALA A 284 -5.80 -5.37 15.47
C ALA A 284 -4.85 -4.41 14.73
N ARG A 285 -5.34 -3.27 14.26
CA ARG A 285 -4.50 -2.25 13.62
C ARG A 285 -3.53 -1.60 14.61
N ALA A 286 -3.97 -1.27 15.82
CA ALA A 286 -3.11 -0.75 16.87
C ALA A 286 -2.05 -1.77 17.28
N LEU A 287 -2.41 -3.04 17.46
CA LEU A 287 -1.47 -4.14 17.72
C LEU A 287 -0.44 -4.27 16.61
N LEU A 288 -0.88 -4.25 15.35
CA LEU A 288 0.03 -4.31 14.20
C LEU A 288 1.01 -3.14 14.21
N LEU A 289 0.53 -1.91 14.39
CA LEU A 289 1.40 -0.73 14.46
C LEU A 289 2.38 -0.78 15.64
N THR A 290 1.94 -1.22 16.81
CA THR A 290 2.82 -1.43 17.97
C THR A 290 3.87 -2.50 17.65
N ALA A 291 3.49 -3.59 17.00
CA ALA A 291 4.40 -4.65 16.59
C ALA A 291 5.44 -4.15 15.57
N LEU A 292 5.01 -3.34 14.57
CA LEU A 292 5.91 -2.68 13.60
C LEU A 292 6.91 -1.72 14.28
N LEU A 293 6.56 -1.15 15.44
CA LEU A 293 7.43 -0.26 16.20
C LEU A 293 8.23 -0.99 17.29
N SER A 294 8.13 -2.32 17.37
CA SER A 294 8.65 -3.06 18.52
C SER A 294 10.17 -3.02 18.67
N GLY A 295 10.90 -2.86 17.57
CA GLY A 295 12.34 -2.66 17.56
C GLY A 295 12.80 -1.30 18.10
N LEU A 296 11.87 -0.42 18.47
CA LEU A 296 12.15 0.85 19.16
C LEU A 296 11.90 0.79 20.66
N TYR A 297 11.30 -0.30 21.17
CA TYR A 297 11.02 -0.45 22.60
C TYR A 297 12.22 -1.02 23.34
N SER A 298 12.65 -0.35 24.41
CA SER A 298 13.61 -0.92 25.37
C SER A 298 12.93 -1.68 26.51
N ALA A 299 11.61 -1.57 26.65
CA ALA A 299 10.84 -2.23 27.70
C ALA A 299 9.38 -2.51 27.31
N MET A 300 8.80 -3.57 27.87
CA MET A 300 7.41 -3.98 27.61
C MET A 300 6.37 -2.90 27.93
N TRP A 301 6.61 -2.06 28.95
CA TRP A 301 5.70 -0.98 29.29
C TRP A 301 5.61 0.09 28.19
N GLN A 302 6.68 0.27 27.40
CA GLN A 302 6.68 1.20 26.26
C GLN A 302 5.79 0.68 25.13
N ALA A 303 5.82 -0.63 24.88
CA ALA A 303 4.91 -1.29 23.94
C ALA A 303 3.45 -1.14 24.37
N GLY A 304 3.18 -1.38 25.66
CA GLY A 304 1.84 -1.18 26.25
C GLY A 304 1.37 0.26 26.12
N LEU A 305 2.23 1.24 26.44
CA LEU A 305 1.91 2.66 26.30
C LEU A 305 1.65 3.04 24.83
N ALA A 306 2.52 2.63 23.90
CA ALA A 306 2.34 2.90 22.49
C ALA A 306 1.04 2.30 21.95
N PHE A 307 0.71 1.06 22.33
CA PHE A 307 -0.57 0.44 22.00
C PHE A 307 -1.75 1.26 22.51
N LEU A 308 -1.74 1.67 23.78
CA LEU A 308 -2.82 2.46 24.38
C LEU A 308 -2.99 3.81 23.66
N VAL A 309 -1.90 4.52 23.34
CA VAL A 309 -1.98 5.80 22.63
C VAL A 309 -2.51 5.60 21.19
N LEU A 310 -2.00 4.60 20.47
CA LEU A 310 -2.43 4.32 19.09
C LEU A 310 -3.90 3.85 19.04
N ALA A 311 -4.30 2.97 19.96
CA ALA A 311 -5.68 2.52 20.08
C ALA A 311 -6.61 3.68 20.49
N GLY A 312 -6.19 4.52 21.44
CA GLY A 312 -6.92 5.72 21.86
C GLY A 312 -7.12 6.71 20.71
N ALA A 313 -6.06 7.04 19.97
CA ALA A 313 -6.14 7.93 18.81
C ALA A 313 -7.09 7.38 17.72
N GLN A 314 -7.00 6.07 17.43
CA GLN A 314 -7.89 5.40 16.50
C GLN A 314 -9.34 5.38 16.98
N LEU A 315 -9.58 5.17 18.28
CA LEU A 315 -10.91 5.17 18.86
C LEU A 315 -11.54 6.58 18.81
N ILE A 316 -10.78 7.62 19.17
CA ILE A 316 -11.21 9.03 19.12
C ILE A 316 -11.66 9.44 17.73
N THR A 317 -10.99 8.93 16.70
CA THR A 317 -11.30 9.25 15.30
C THR A 317 -12.29 8.27 14.66
N SER A 318 -12.68 7.21 15.37
CA SER A 318 -13.62 6.21 14.88
C SER A 318 -15.07 6.68 15.00
N PRO A 319 -15.99 6.12 14.20
CA PRO A 319 -17.42 6.41 14.34
C PRO A 319 -18.05 5.89 15.64
N LEU A 320 -17.32 5.10 16.46
CA LEU A 320 -17.81 4.62 17.75
C LEU A 320 -17.87 5.72 18.80
N MET A 321 -16.97 6.72 18.69
CA MET A 321 -16.97 7.83 19.65
C MET A 321 -17.96 8.90 19.19
N PRO A 322 -18.89 9.34 20.07
CA PRO A 322 -19.92 10.33 19.71
C PRO A 322 -19.38 11.77 19.56
N ILE A 323 -18.08 11.95 19.26
CA ILE A 323 -17.50 13.29 19.06
C ILE A 323 -17.90 13.80 17.68
N ASP A 324 -18.68 14.89 17.65
CA ASP A 324 -18.99 15.59 16.42
C ASP A 324 -17.87 16.59 16.11
N PHE A 325 -16.96 16.20 15.21
CA PHE A 325 -15.94 17.12 14.68
C PHE A 325 -16.53 18.20 13.76
N GLY A 326 -17.83 18.16 13.43
CA GLY A 326 -18.62 19.26 12.86
C GLY A 326 -17.91 20.13 11.83
N ALA A 327 -17.63 21.38 12.21
CA ALA A 327 -16.94 22.36 11.36
C ALA A 327 -15.49 21.97 11.04
N TYR A 328 -14.77 21.35 11.99
CA TYR A 328 -13.39 20.89 11.81
C TYR A 328 -13.29 19.79 10.75
N ALA A 329 -14.15 18.77 10.81
CA ALA A 329 -14.16 17.70 9.81
C ALA A 329 -14.52 18.25 8.41
N ARG A 330 -15.48 19.19 8.32
CA ARG A 330 -15.84 19.86 7.06
C ARG A 330 -14.71 20.71 6.49
N PHE A 331 -13.96 21.40 7.36
CA PHE A 331 -12.80 22.17 6.96
C PHE A 331 -11.69 21.26 6.43
N LEU A 332 -11.32 20.24 7.21
CA LEU A 332 -10.28 19.29 6.80
C LEU A 332 -10.64 18.56 5.52
N ALA A 333 -11.90 18.18 5.31
CA ALA A 333 -12.37 17.53 4.08
C ALA A 333 -12.07 18.31 2.79
N ARG A 334 -11.82 19.64 2.87
CA ARG A 334 -11.43 20.47 1.72
C ARG A 334 -9.92 20.42 1.41
N ILE A 335 -9.11 20.02 2.39
CA ILE A 335 -7.66 19.96 2.26
C ILE A 335 -7.29 18.57 1.72
N PRO A 336 -6.50 18.46 0.63
CA PRO A 336 -6.03 17.16 0.13
C PRO A 336 -5.25 16.38 1.19
N ARG A 337 -5.41 15.06 1.24
CA ARG A 337 -4.77 14.18 2.24
C ARG A 337 -3.26 14.32 2.25
N ILE A 338 -2.62 14.48 1.09
CA ILE A 338 -1.16 14.67 1.02
C ILE A 338 -0.71 15.97 1.68
N VAL A 339 -1.49 17.05 1.54
CA VAL A 339 -1.19 18.33 2.19
C VAL A 339 -1.32 18.17 3.71
N ARG A 340 -2.35 17.45 4.17
CA ARG A 340 -2.50 17.13 5.60
C ARG A 340 -1.32 16.32 6.12
N LEU A 341 -0.83 15.34 5.36
CA LEU A 341 0.35 14.55 5.73
C LEU A 341 1.59 15.44 5.88
N VAL A 342 1.86 16.31 4.89
CA VAL A 342 2.98 17.26 4.95
C VAL A 342 2.86 18.19 6.16
N VAL A 343 1.66 18.72 6.42
CA VAL A 343 1.39 19.55 7.60
C VAL A 343 1.61 18.78 8.90
N ALA A 344 1.30 17.48 8.95
CA ALA A 344 1.59 16.62 10.10
C ALA A 344 3.10 16.39 10.30
N MET A 345 3.86 16.30 9.21
CA MET A 345 5.30 16.04 9.25
C MET A 345 6.11 17.22 9.81
N VAL A 346 5.70 18.47 9.53
CA VAL A 346 6.42 19.67 10.01
C VAL A 346 6.60 19.70 11.53
N PRO A 347 5.55 19.60 12.38
CA PRO A 347 5.71 19.63 13.83
C PRO A 347 6.49 18.41 14.35
N VAL A 348 6.35 17.24 13.72
CA VAL A 348 7.15 16.04 14.08
C VAL A 348 8.62 16.27 13.80
N TYR A 349 8.95 16.87 12.65
CA TYR A 349 10.32 17.22 12.29
C TYR A 349 10.91 18.25 13.26
N LEU A 350 10.17 19.32 13.57
CA LEU A 350 10.62 20.34 14.52
C LEU A 350 10.82 19.76 15.91
N LEU A 351 9.88 18.93 16.38
CA LEU A 351 10.01 18.23 17.65
C LEU A 351 11.21 17.28 17.63
N GLY A 352 11.46 16.58 16.53
CA GLY A 352 12.62 15.71 16.37
C GLY A 352 13.94 16.47 16.42
N ALA A 353 14.03 17.60 15.73
CA ALA A 353 15.20 18.48 15.73
C ALA A 353 15.51 19.04 17.14
N LEU A 354 14.50 19.20 17.99
CA LEU A 354 14.66 19.66 19.37
C LEU A 354 14.95 18.52 20.34
N VAL A 355 14.25 17.38 20.21
CA VAL A 355 14.31 16.28 21.17
C VAL A 355 15.50 15.37 20.90
N VAL A 356 15.77 14.99 19.64
CA VAL A 356 16.82 14.00 19.32
C VAL A 356 18.21 14.43 19.84
N PRO A 357 18.66 15.69 19.68
CA PRO A 357 19.95 16.12 20.21
C PRO A 357 20.12 15.95 21.72
N LEU A 358 19.03 16.02 22.49
CA LEU A 358 19.04 15.86 23.95
C LEU A 358 19.31 14.42 24.40
N PHE A 359 19.28 13.46 23.48
CA PHE A 359 19.42 12.03 23.74
C PHE A 359 20.55 11.39 22.94
N LEU A 360 21.45 12.16 22.31
CA LEU A 360 22.55 11.62 21.50
C LEU A 360 23.48 10.69 22.30
N ASP A 361 23.63 10.94 23.61
CA ASP A 361 24.48 10.14 24.50
C ASP A 361 23.77 8.90 25.08
N GLN A 362 22.47 8.71 24.77
CA GLN A 362 21.71 7.58 25.29
C GLN A 362 21.56 6.48 24.24
N THR A 363 21.69 5.23 24.68
CA THR A 363 21.41 4.02 23.87
C THR A 363 19.91 3.77 23.65
N SER A 364 19.05 4.72 24.05
CA SER A 364 17.61 4.58 24.07
C SER A 364 16.96 5.15 22.81
N PHE A 365 16.09 4.36 22.17
CA PHE A 365 15.26 4.80 21.04
C PHE A 365 13.98 5.53 21.46
N LEU A 366 13.82 5.85 22.76
CA LEU A 366 12.65 6.54 23.30
C LEU A 366 12.29 7.84 22.54
N PRO A 367 13.24 8.71 22.14
CA PRO A 367 12.91 9.91 21.35
C PRO A 367 12.21 9.59 20.04
N PHE A 368 12.73 8.61 19.29
CA PHE A 368 12.15 8.20 18.01
C PHE A 368 10.78 7.56 18.20
N LEU A 369 10.60 6.78 19.27
CA LEU A 369 9.30 6.25 19.63
C LEU A 369 8.29 7.35 19.93
N LEU A 370 8.66 8.34 20.74
CA LEU A 370 7.78 9.47 21.06
C LEU A 370 7.39 10.22 19.79
N LEU A 371 8.33 10.49 18.89
CA LEU A 371 8.08 11.14 17.61
C LEU A 371 7.15 10.31 16.72
N ALA A 372 7.35 8.99 16.64
CA ALA A 372 6.49 8.09 15.88
C ALA A 372 5.05 8.06 16.42
N VAL A 373 4.89 8.02 17.75
CA VAL A 373 3.57 8.08 18.40
C VAL A 373 2.91 9.43 18.16
N VAL A 374 3.64 10.54 18.30
CA VAL A 374 3.13 11.89 18.00
C VAL A 374 2.71 12.01 16.54
N ALA A 375 3.54 11.51 15.61
CA ALA A 375 3.21 11.49 14.18
C ALA A 375 1.94 10.70 13.89
N ALA A 376 1.81 9.50 14.46
CA ALA A 376 0.62 8.66 14.30
C ALA A 376 -0.64 9.34 14.85
N VAL A 377 -0.55 10.00 16.01
CA VAL A 377 -1.65 10.78 16.60
C VAL A 377 -2.03 11.95 15.69
N LEU A 378 -1.07 12.76 15.25
CA LEU A 378 -1.32 13.91 14.37
C LEU A 378 -1.96 13.49 13.04
N VAL A 379 -1.43 12.46 12.38
CA VAL A 379 -1.98 11.93 11.12
C VAL A 379 -3.42 11.43 11.32
N THR A 380 -3.67 10.78 12.46
CA THR A 380 -5.00 10.28 12.82
C THR A 380 -5.98 11.45 13.02
N LEU A 381 -5.60 12.47 13.79
CA LEU A 381 -6.42 13.66 14.03
C LEU A 381 -6.71 14.48 12.77
N LEU A 382 -5.74 14.54 11.84
CA LEU A 382 -5.89 15.24 10.55
C LEU A 382 -6.71 14.44 9.51
N SER A 383 -7.12 13.22 9.85
CA SER A 383 -7.92 12.34 8.99
C SER A 383 -9.27 11.98 9.64
N PRO A 384 -10.13 12.95 9.99
CA PRO A 384 -11.39 12.66 10.65
C PRO A 384 -12.32 11.87 9.72
N HIS A 385 -12.94 10.80 10.24
CA HIS A 385 -13.96 10.05 9.51
C HIS A 385 -15.24 10.89 9.41
N THR A 386 -15.69 11.17 8.20
CA THR A 386 -16.98 11.81 7.96
C THR A 386 -18.09 10.74 8.04
N ARG A 387 -18.91 10.76 9.10
CA ARG A 387 -20.06 9.84 9.28
C ARG A 387 -20.97 9.75 8.06
N GLY A 388 -21.07 10.83 7.28
CA GLY A 388 -21.87 10.91 6.05
C GLY A 388 -21.39 9.98 4.92
N GLU A 389 -20.10 9.65 4.84
CA GLU A 389 -19.61 8.70 3.84
C GLU A 389 -20.08 7.28 4.17
N ALA A 390 -19.98 6.86 5.44
CA ALA A 390 -20.43 5.55 5.89
C ALA A 390 -21.93 5.31 5.59
N ALA A 391 -22.77 6.32 5.85
CA ALA A 391 -24.21 6.26 5.56
C ALA A 391 -24.49 6.20 4.05
N ARG A 392 -23.74 6.94 3.22
CA ARG A 392 -23.87 6.88 1.75
C ARG A 392 -23.39 5.56 1.15
N THR A 393 -22.37 4.92 1.73
CA THR A 393 -21.93 3.58 1.32
C THR A 393 -22.85 2.46 1.82
N ALA A 394 -23.52 2.64 2.96
CA ALA A 394 -24.43 1.65 3.53
C ALA A 394 -25.83 1.68 2.90
N ALA A 395 -26.26 2.82 2.32
CA ALA A 395 -27.52 2.90 1.62
C ALA A 395 -27.46 2.00 0.35
N PRO A 396 -28.34 0.98 0.23
CA PRO A 396 -28.39 0.14 -0.95
C PRO A 396 -28.68 1.02 -2.16
N ALA A 397 -27.81 0.92 -3.18
CA ALA A 397 -27.97 1.62 -4.44
C ALA A 397 -29.16 1.01 -5.18
N GLY A 398 -30.36 1.53 -4.94
CA GLY A 398 -31.56 1.18 -5.69
C GLY A 398 -32.62 0.44 -4.87
N ILE A 399 -33.39 1.22 -4.12
CA ILE A 399 -34.79 1.32 -4.52
C ILE A 399 -34.89 2.72 -5.11
N PRO A 400 -35.12 2.87 -6.43
CA PRO A 400 -35.49 4.18 -6.96
C PRO A 400 -36.68 4.64 -6.12
N ARG A 401 -36.54 5.75 -5.39
CA ARG A 401 -37.69 6.35 -4.72
C ARG A 401 -38.70 6.55 -5.82
N ALA A 402 -39.79 5.78 -5.77
CA ALA A 402 -40.92 5.96 -6.66
C ALA A 402 -41.21 7.45 -6.61
N GLU A 403 -41.12 8.11 -7.77
CA GLU A 403 -41.44 9.52 -7.89
C GLU A 403 -42.82 9.68 -7.26
N GLU A 404 -42.90 10.38 -6.13
CA GLU A 404 -44.17 10.76 -5.56
C GLU A 404 -44.89 11.56 -6.66
N PRO A 405 -46.08 11.11 -7.11
CA PRO A 405 -46.84 11.88 -8.08
C PRO A 405 -47.12 13.26 -7.47
N ARG A 406 -46.66 14.29 -8.17
CA ARG A 406 -46.86 15.70 -7.81
C ARG A 406 -48.31 16.13 -7.95
#